data_AF-A0A1B6INH0-F1
#
_entry.id   AF-A0A1B6INH0-F1
#
_cell.length_a   1.000
_cell.length_b   1.000
_cell.length_c   1.000
_cell.angle_alpha   90.00
_cell.angle_beta   90.00
_cell.angle_gamma   90.00
#
_symmetry.space_group_name_H-M   'P 1'
#
loop_
_entity.id
_entity.type
_entity.pdbx_description
1 polymer ?
#
loop_
_entity_poly.entity_id
_entity_poly.type
_entity_poly.pdbx_seq_one_letter_code
_entity_poly.pdbx_strand_id
1 'polypeptide(L)'
;DILAKKGAESILVGPEPGCGISFSSIKALVKDWEKRTRYKNWSRASGLRISKMFISPYAKGWTALLDQNKEDIRLILGMLTGHGPLRKHLMKVGLSQSNECRLCGEEEESAEHIWLDCPAIVETRKRYLGAYLLSPKDIREQEPL
;
A
#
# COMPACT_ATOMS: atom_id res chain seq x y z
N ASP A 1 16.70 -1.43 29.90
CA ASP A 1 15.39 -1.59 29.21
C ASP A 1 14.96 -3.02 28.93
N ILE A 2 15.81 -3.90 28.37
CA ILE A 2 15.42 -5.28 28.02
C ILE A 2 14.89 -6.08 29.23
N LEU A 3 15.53 -5.94 30.40
CA LEU A 3 15.15 -6.65 31.62
C LEU A 3 13.83 -6.14 32.22
N ALA A 4 13.60 -4.82 32.18
CA ALA A 4 12.35 -4.21 32.64
C ALA A 4 11.15 -4.64 31.77
N LYS A 5 11.36 -4.75 30.45
CA LYS A 5 10.33 -5.22 29.51
C LYS A 5 9.97 -6.69 29.75
N LYS A 6 10.96 -7.56 30.00
CA LYS A 6 10.73 -8.96 30.39
C LYS A 6 9.96 -9.08 31.70
N GLY A 7 10.27 -8.24 32.69
CA GLY A 7 9.54 -8.20 33.97
C GLY A 7 8.08 -7.76 33.82
N ALA A 8 7.79 -6.83 32.90
CA ALA A 8 6.43 -6.39 32.59
C ALA A 8 5.59 -7.42 31.80
N GLU A 9 6.25 -8.42 31.20
CA GLU A 9 5.63 -9.52 30.46
C GLU A 9 5.43 -10.78 31.33
N SER A 10 6.10 -10.87 32.49
CA SER A 10 6.00 -12.01 33.41
C SER A 10 4.77 -11.94 34.31
N ILE A 11 4.22 -13.12 34.67
CA ILE A 11 3.14 -13.26 35.64
C ILE A 11 3.63 -12.73 37.00
N LEU A 12 2.81 -11.91 37.65
CA LEU A 12 3.14 -11.39 38.96
C LEU A 12 3.19 -12.53 39.99
N VAL A 13 4.31 -12.66 40.70
CA VAL A 13 4.48 -13.60 41.81
C VAL A 13 4.64 -12.79 43.10
N GLY A 14 3.58 -12.71 43.91
CA GLY A 14 3.56 -11.98 45.18
C GLY A 14 2.19 -12.00 45.86
N PRO A 15 2.08 -11.59 47.13
CA PRO A 15 0.79 -11.47 47.82
C PRO A 15 -0.06 -10.37 47.15
N GLU A 16 -1.40 -10.55 47.12
CA GLU A 16 -2.32 -9.51 46.64
C GLU A 16 -2.16 -8.20 47.44
N PRO A 17 -2.33 -7.01 46.81
CA PRO A 17 -2.89 -6.81 45.47
C PRO A 17 -1.80 -6.78 44.41
N GLY A 18 -1.99 -7.59 43.38
CA GLY A 18 -1.10 -7.56 42.24
C GLY A 18 -1.22 -6.26 41.46
N CYS A 19 -0.09 -5.67 41.07
CA CYS A 19 -0.12 -4.61 40.06
C CYS A 19 -0.72 -5.20 38.78
N GLY A 20 -1.88 -4.69 38.36
CA GLY A 20 -2.55 -5.14 37.15
C GLY A 20 -1.65 -5.02 35.91
N ILE A 21 -2.03 -5.71 34.84
CA ILE A 21 -1.32 -5.64 33.55
C ILE A 21 -1.19 -4.16 33.16
N SER A 22 0.04 -3.72 32.87
CA SER A 22 0.27 -2.31 32.50
C SER A 22 -0.53 -1.95 31.24
N PHE A 23 -1.04 -0.72 31.17
CA PHE A 23 -1.72 -0.20 29.97
C PHE A 23 -0.84 -0.35 28.72
N SER A 24 0.47 -0.13 28.85
CA SER A 24 1.45 -0.36 27.78
C SER A 24 1.48 -1.81 27.29
N SER A 25 1.42 -2.79 28.19
CA SER A 25 1.41 -4.22 27.84
C SER A 25 0.12 -4.58 27.09
N ILE A 26 -1.05 -4.14 27.58
CA ILE A 26 -2.33 -4.34 26.91
C ILE A 26 -2.32 -3.68 25.52
N LYS A 27 -1.88 -2.42 25.44
CA LYS A 27 -1.79 -1.67 24.18
C LYS A 27 -0.86 -2.35 23.17
N ALA A 28 0.28 -2.89 23.61
CA ALA A 28 1.19 -3.64 22.76
C ALA A 28 0.54 -4.91 22.21
N LEU A 29 -0.16 -5.66 23.08
CA LEU A 29 -0.88 -6.88 22.69
C LEU A 29 -1.98 -6.58 21.66
N VAL A 30 -2.77 -5.52 21.86
CA VAL A 30 -3.81 -5.09 20.91
C VAL A 30 -3.20 -4.71 19.56
N LYS A 31 -2.10 -3.94 19.56
CA LYS A 31 -1.42 -3.55 18.31
C LYS A 31 -0.85 -4.74 17.54
N ASP A 32 -0.28 -5.71 18.24
CA ASP A 32 0.24 -6.93 17.62
C ASP A 32 -0.88 -7.80 17.06
N TRP A 33 -1.97 -7.98 17.81
CA TRP A 33 -3.18 -8.65 17.31
C TRP A 33 -3.75 -7.95 16.07
N GLU A 34 -3.85 -6.63 16.08
CA GLU A 34 -4.32 -5.82 14.95
C GLU A 34 -3.42 -6.03 13.71
N LYS A 35 -2.10 -5.94 13.89
CA LYS A 35 -1.12 -6.14 12.81
C LYS A 35 -1.26 -7.52 12.17
N ARG A 36 -1.34 -8.58 12.97
CA ARG A 36 -1.51 -9.96 12.49
C ARG A 36 -2.85 -10.16 11.78
N THR A 37 -3.93 -9.60 12.32
CA THR A 37 -5.26 -9.67 11.73
C THR A 37 -5.32 -8.95 10.39
N ARG A 38 -4.78 -7.73 10.33
CA ARG A 38 -4.66 -6.94 9.09
C ARG A 38 -3.86 -7.69 8.03
N TYR A 39 -2.71 -8.27 8.40
CA TYR A 39 -1.90 -9.09 7.49
C TYR A 39 -2.70 -10.26 6.91
N LYS A 40 -3.36 -11.00 7.78
CA LYS A 40 -4.14 -12.19 7.45
C LYS A 40 -5.28 -11.82 6.51
N ASN A 41 -5.99 -10.75 6.79
CA ASN A 41 -7.08 -10.26 5.95
C ASN A 41 -6.57 -9.79 4.58
N TRP A 42 -5.50 -8.99 4.54
CA TRP A 42 -4.92 -8.51 3.28
C TRP A 42 -4.41 -9.64 2.40
N SER A 43 -3.62 -10.56 2.97
CA SER A 43 -3.04 -11.68 2.22
C SER A 43 -4.12 -12.63 1.69
N ARG A 44 -5.14 -12.94 2.49
CA ARG A 44 -6.20 -13.90 2.15
C ARG A 44 -7.34 -13.34 1.33
N ALA A 45 -7.51 -12.00 1.27
CA ALA A 45 -8.54 -11.39 0.44
C ALA A 45 -8.38 -11.87 -1.01
N SER A 46 -9.45 -12.36 -1.63
CA SER A 46 -9.42 -12.75 -3.04
C SER A 46 -9.35 -11.51 -3.94
N GLY A 47 -8.72 -11.64 -5.11
CA GLY A 47 -8.54 -10.53 -6.04
C GLY A 47 -7.52 -9.49 -5.56
N LEU A 48 -7.79 -8.21 -5.87
CA LEU A 48 -6.93 -7.07 -5.52
C LEU A 48 -5.49 -7.17 -6.06
N ARG A 49 -5.27 -7.84 -7.20
CA ARG A 49 -3.92 -8.10 -7.75
C ARG A 49 -3.06 -6.84 -7.84
N ILE A 50 -3.60 -5.77 -8.42
CA ILE A 50 -2.90 -4.48 -8.59
C ILE A 50 -2.69 -3.80 -7.23
N SER A 51 -3.73 -3.71 -6.41
CA SER A 51 -3.61 -3.13 -5.06
C SER A 51 -2.56 -3.85 -4.21
N LYS A 52 -2.52 -5.18 -4.25
CA LYS A 52 -1.52 -5.99 -3.56
C LYS A 52 -0.12 -5.84 -4.15
N MET A 53 0.00 -5.35 -5.37
CA MET A 53 1.27 -5.07 -6.04
C MET A 53 1.86 -3.75 -5.52
N PHE A 54 1.06 -2.68 -5.48
CA PHE A 54 1.53 -1.33 -5.21
C PHE A 54 1.24 -0.79 -3.80
N ILE A 55 0.30 -1.38 -3.05
CA ILE A 55 -0.07 -0.88 -1.72
C ILE A 55 0.51 -1.81 -0.64
N SER A 56 1.24 -1.21 0.29
CA SER A 56 1.57 -1.85 1.56
C SER A 56 0.48 -1.55 2.59
N PRO A 57 -0.14 -2.57 3.23
CA PRO A 57 -1.11 -2.34 4.30
C PRO A 57 -0.49 -1.75 5.58
N TYR A 58 0.84 -1.56 5.58
CA TYR A 58 1.64 -0.99 6.66
C TYR A 58 2.30 0.34 6.30
N ALA A 59 2.15 0.79 5.05
CA ALA A 59 2.69 2.09 4.66
C ALA A 59 2.07 3.19 5.54
N LYS A 60 2.94 4.10 5.98
CA LYS A 60 2.55 5.31 6.70
C LYS A 60 2.44 6.45 5.67
N GLY A 61 1.95 7.61 6.08
CA GLY A 61 1.89 8.78 5.18
C GLY A 61 0.64 8.88 4.32
N TRP A 62 -0.22 7.85 4.21
CA TRP A 62 -1.48 7.95 3.46
C TRP A 62 -2.43 9.05 3.93
N THR A 63 -2.24 9.58 5.15
CA THR A 63 -3.00 10.75 5.62
C THR A 63 -2.69 12.00 4.82
N ALA A 64 -1.49 12.15 4.27
CA ALA A 64 -1.13 13.30 3.44
C ALA A 64 -1.88 13.32 2.10
N LEU A 65 -2.34 12.14 1.64
CA LEU A 65 -3.28 12.05 0.52
C LEU A 65 -4.62 12.73 0.84
N LEU A 66 -5.02 12.86 2.11
CA LEU A 66 -6.25 13.54 2.51
C LEU A 66 -6.17 15.06 2.33
N ASP A 67 -4.95 15.61 2.25
CA ASP A 67 -4.72 17.04 2.02
C ASP A 67 -4.78 17.40 0.51
N GLN A 68 -4.88 16.42 -0.37
CA GLN A 68 -4.97 16.60 -1.81
C GLN A 68 -6.41 16.86 -2.28
N ASN A 69 -6.56 17.44 -3.48
CA ASN A 69 -7.88 17.60 -4.08
C ASN A 69 -8.47 16.25 -4.54
N LYS A 70 -9.77 16.23 -4.82
CA LYS A 70 -10.49 14.99 -5.16
C LYS A 70 -10.01 14.38 -6.48
N GLU A 71 -9.62 15.21 -7.44
CA GLU A 71 -9.12 14.79 -8.74
C GLU A 71 -7.82 14.00 -8.60
N ASP A 72 -6.86 14.52 -7.83
CA ASP A 72 -5.55 13.89 -7.60
C ASP A 72 -5.69 12.58 -6.82
N ILE A 73 -6.53 12.57 -5.77
CA ILE A 73 -6.83 11.35 -5.01
C ILE A 73 -7.40 10.27 -5.94
N ARG A 74 -8.35 10.62 -6.81
CA ARG A 74 -8.95 9.67 -7.76
C ARG A 74 -7.92 9.12 -8.73
N LEU A 75 -7.03 9.97 -9.25
CA LEU A 75 -5.96 9.54 -10.15
C LEU A 75 -5.01 8.57 -9.45
N ILE A 76 -4.49 8.95 -8.28
CA ILE A 76 -3.55 8.14 -7.50
C ILE A 76 -4.19 6.79 -7.13
N LEU A 77 -5.40 6.78 -6.59
CA LEU A 77 -6.10 5.55 -6.24
C LEU A 77 -6.43 4.70 -7.46
N GLY A 78 -6.84 5.31 -8.58
CA GLY A 78 -7.10 4.63 -9.83
C GLY A 78 -5.85 3.90 -10.35
N MET A 79 -4.69 4.55 -10.23
CA MET A 79 -3.40 3.97 -10.58
C MET A 79 -2.97 2.85 -9.62
N LEU A 80 -3.10 3.05 -8.31
CA LEU A 80 -2.69 2.06 -7.30
C LEU A 80 -3.59 0.81 -7.27
N THR A 81 -4.84 0.94 -7.68
CA THR A 81 -5.81 -0.16 -7.69
C THR A 81 -6.05 -0.73 -9.08
N GLY A 82 -5.58 -0.06 -10.14
CA GLY A 82 -5.87 -0.41 -11.53
C GLY A 82 -7.30 -0.09 -11.97
N HIS A 83 -8.06 0.69 -11.19
CA HIS A 83 -9.43 1.12 -11.48
C HIS A 83 -9.50 2.60 -11.87
N GLY A 84 -8.48 3.09 -12.59
CA GLY A 84 -8.46 4.42 -13.17
C GLY A 84 -8.96 4.44 -14.62
N PRO A 85 -8.86 5.58 -15.31
CA PRO A 85 -9.19 5.71 -16.73
C PRO A 85 -8.12 5.07 -17.63
N LEU A 86 -7.69 3.84 -17.31
CA LEU A 86 -6.72 3.04 -18.06
C LEU A 86 -7.45 2.24 -19.14
N ARG A 87 -6.94 2.20 -20.37
CA ARG A 87 -7.63 1.48 -21.47
C ARG A 87 -7.84 -0.01 -21.19
N LYS A 88 -6.94 -0.70 -20.47
CA LYS A 88 -7.20 -2.06 -19.96
C LYS A 88 -8.48 -2.14 -19.14
N HIS A 89 -8.63 -1.23 -18.18
CA HIS A 89 -9.81 -1.19 -17.31
C HIS A 89 -11.06 -0.78 -18.10
N LEU A 90 -10.96 0.27 -18.92
CA LEU A 90 -12.06 0.78 -19.74
C LEU A 90 -12.57 -0.26 -20.74
N MET A 91 -11.68 -1.01 -21.39
CA MET A 91 -12.06 -2.11 -22.28
C MET A 91 -12.78 -3.22 -21.51
N LYS A 92 -12.28 -3.58 -20.32
CA LYS A 92 -12.92 -4.58 -19.46
C LYS A 92 -14.36 -4.18 -19.05
N VAL A 93 -14.64 -2.89 -18.88
CA VAL A 93 -15.99 -2.38 -18.55
C VAL A 93 -16.80 -1.95 -19.76
N GLY A 94 -16.33 -2.19 -20.99
CA GLY A 94 -17.06 -1.88 -22.23
C GLY A 94 -17.05 -0.40 -22.64
N LEU A 95 -16.18 0.42 -22.06
CA LEU A 95 -16.04 1.86 -22.36
C LEU A 95 -14.89 2.17 -23.35
N SER A 96 -14.10 1.17 -23.73
CA SER A 96 -13.06 1.30 -24.76
C SER A 96 -13.09 0.09 -25.70
N GLN A 97 -12.76 0.33 -26.98
CA GLN A 97 -12.63 -0.72 -28.00
C GLN A 97 -11.19 -1.26 -28.12
N SER A 98 -10.22 -0.61 -27.48
CA SER A 98 -8.82 -1.01 -27.46
C SER A 98 -8.26 -0.91 -26.05
N ASN A 99 -7.35 -1.82 -25.71
CA ASN A 99 -6.55 -1.79 -24.49
C ASN A 99 -5.12 -1.25 -24.72
N GLU A 100 -4.75 -0.89 -25.94
CA GLU A 100 -3.41 -0.40 -26.30
C GLU A 100 -3.06 0.91 -25.60
N CYS A 101 -1.83 1.06 -25.14
CA CYS A 101 -1.32 2.26 -24.47
C CYS A 101 -1.45 3.52 -25.33
N ARG A 102 -2.14 4.54 -24.82
CA ARG A 102 -2.24 5.86 -25.48
C ARG A 102 -0.93 6.63 -25.52
N LEU A 103 0.05 6.22 -24.72
CA LEU A 103 1.32 6.93 -24.60
C LEU A 103 2.36 6.35 -25.55
N CYS A 104 2.57 5.02 -25.53
CA CYS A 104 3.58 4.37 -26.39
C CYS A 104 3.02 3.66 -27.62
N GLY A 105 1.76 3.22 -27.63
CA GLY A 105 1.17 2.48 -28.76
C GLY A 105 1.63 1.01 -28.92
N GLU A 106 2.39 0.46 -27.97
CA GLU A 106 3.03 -0.86 -28.14
C GLU A 106 2.48 -1.96 -27.21
N GLU A 107 2.04 -1.58 -26.01
CA GLU A 107 1.68 -2.49 -24.90
C GLU A 107 0.24 -2.27 -24.43
N GLU A 108 -0.28 -3.16 -23.59
CA GLU A 108 -1.56 -2.95 -22.91
C GLU A 108 -1.47 -1.81 -21.87
N GLU A 109 -2.36 -0.82 -21.95
CA GLU A 109 -2.45 0.29 -20.99
C GLU A 109 -2.96 -0.16 -19.62
N SER A 110 -2.05 -0.68 -18.82
CA SER A 110 -2.26 -1.07 -17.44
C SER A 110 -1.53 -0.13 -16.49
N ALA A 111 -1.95 -0.10 -15.23
CA ALA A 111 -1.21 0.64 -14.20
C ALA A 111 0.22 0.13 -14.06
N GLU A 112 0.42 -1.18 -14.24
CA GLU A 112 1.75 -1.82 -14.24
C GLU A 112 2.62 -1.25 -15.33
N HIS A 113 2.15 -1.27 -16.58
CA HIS A 113 2.88 -0.72 -17.70
C HIS A 113 3.23 0.76 -17.48
N ILE A 114 2.25 1.59 -17.12
CA ILE A 114 2.47 3.03 -16.89
C ILE A 114 3.52 3.24 -15.77
N TRP A 115 3.34 2.64 -14.60
CA TRP A 115 4.28 2.85 -13.49
C TRP A 115 5.67 2.31 -13.79
N LEU A 116 5.78 1.12 -14.38
CA LEU A 116 6.99 0.32 -14.31
C LEU A 116 7.89 0.47 -15.53
N ASP A 117 7.33 0.46 -16.73
CA ASP A 117 8.14 0.23 -17.95
C ASP A 117 7.70 1.00 -19.20
N CYS A 118 6.59 1.74 -19.17
CA CYS A 118 6.12 2.51 -20.33
C CYS A 118 7.22 3.44 -20.88
N PRO A 119 7.65 3.25 -22.15
CA PRO A 119 8.78 3.98 -22.72
C PRO A 119 8.48 5.48 -22.92
N ALA A 120 7.21 5.81 -23.16
CA ALA A 120 6.76 7.18 -23.45
C ALA A 120 6.92 8.15 -22.26
N ILE A 121 7.05 7.64 -21.02
CA ILE A 121 7.16 8.47 -19.81
C ILE A 121 8.44 8.20 -19.01
N VAL A 122 9.46 7.61 -19.64
CA VAL A 122 10.73 7.24 -19.00
C VAL A 122 11.40 8.43 -18.31
N GLU A 123 11.44 9.59 -18.96
CA GLU A 123 12.02 10.81 -18.37
C GLU A 123 11.19 11.35 -17.20
N THR A 124 9.86 11.31 -17.30
CA THR A 124 8.95 11.71 -16.21
C THR A 124 9.12 10.78 -15.02
N ARG A 125 9.17 9.46 -15.25
CA ARG A 125 9.41 8.44 -14.23
C ARG A 125 10.75 8.67 -13.54
N LYS A 126 11.82 8.93 -14.31
CA LYS A 126 13.14 9.23 -13.75
C LYS A 126 13.13 10.49 -12.88
N ARG A 127 12.48 11.55 -13.35
CA ARG A 127 12.41 12.85 -12.66
C ARG A 127 11.70 12.76 -11.32
N TYR A 128 10.55 12.08 -11.25
CA TYR A 128 9.70 12.08 -10.06
C TYR A 128 9.83 10.85 -9.18
N LEU A 129 10.24 9.70 -9.74
CA LEU A 129 10.36 8.42 -9.03
C LEU A 129 11.81 7.89 -8.98
N GLY A 130 12.76 8.64 -9.54
CA GLY A 130 14.19 8.36 -9.39
C GLY A 130 14.76 7.24 -10.27
N ALA A 131 13.94 6.52 -11.06
CA ALA A 131 14.41 5.45 -11.93
C ALA A 131 13.71 5.43 -13.30
N TYR A 132 14.40 4.88 -14.31
CA TYR A 132 13.87 4.73 -15.67
C TYR A 132 12.94 3.53 -15.81
N LEU A 133 13.22 2.47 -15.06
CA LEU A 133 12.37 1.30 -14.88
C LEU A 133 12.16 1.10 -13.40
N LEU A 134 10.96 0.68 -13.02
CA LEU A 134 10.61 0.42 -11.62
C LEU A 134 10.14 -1.03 -11.46
N SER A 135 10.30 -1.53 -10.26
CA SER A 135 9.64 -2.74 -9.79
C SER A 135 8.40 -2.37 -8.97
N PRO A 136 7.45 -3.30 -8.80
CA PRO A 136 6.34 -3.13 -7.85
C PRO A 136 6.76 -2.72 -6.44
N LYS A 137 7.93 -3.17 -6.00
CA LYS A 137 8.46 -2.86 -4.68
C LYS A 137 8.81 -1.38 -4.56
N ASP A 138 9.39 -0.80 -5.61
CA ASP A 138 9.79 0.62 -5.62
C ASP A 138 8.58 1.53 -5.47
N ILE A 139 7.44 1.18 -6.09
CA ILE A 139 6.17 1.90 -5.92
C ILE A 139 5.61 1.69 -4.51
N ARG A 140 5.65 0.46 -3.99
CA ARG A 140 5.11 0.13 -2.67
C ARG A 140 5.84 0.81 -1.52
N GLU A 141 7.12 1.07 -1.70
CA GLU A 141 7.98 1.72 -0.72
C GLU A 141 7.98 3.25 -0.85
N GLN A 142 7.30 3.82 -1.86
CA GLN A 142 7.04 5.25 -1.88
C GLN A 142 6.15 5.61 -0.69
N GLU A 143 6.60 6.57 0.12
CA GLU A 143 5.69 7.21 1.05
C GLU A 143 4.75 8.12 0.25
N PRO A 144 3.43 8.04 0.45
CA PRO A 144 2.50 9.01 -0.12
C PRO A 144 2.92 10.40 0.37
N LEU A 145 3.20 11.30 -0.58
CA LEU A 145 3.55 12.71 -0.35
C LEU A 145 2.59 13.37 0.64
#